data_AF-A0A252B2K4-F1
#
_entry.id   AF-A0A252B2K4-F1
#
_cell.length_a   1.000
_cell.length_b   1.000
_cell.length_c   1.000
_cell.angle_alpha   90.00
_cell.angle_beta   90.00
_cell.angle_gamma   90.00
#
_symmetry.space_group_name_H-M   'P 1'
#
loop_
_entity.id
_entity.type
_entity.pdbx_description
1 polymer ?
#
loop_
_entity_poly.entity_id
_entity_poly.type
_entity_poly.pdbx_seq_one_letter_code
_entity_poly.pdbx_strand_id
1 'polypeptide(L)' 'MGKDGKDAHRVTATLTKQQHAEMARIARKYGMTTAWLVRRACERLIEQENGGPLLPLALGETNA' A
#
# COMPACT_ATOMS: atom_id res chain seq x y z
N MET A 1 10.09 5.79 13.87
CA MET A 1 10.10 5.75 12.39
C MET A 1 10.93 4.54 12.00
N GLY A 2 10.28 3.48 11.49
CA GLY A 2 10.89 2.16 11.32
C GLY A 2 11.91 2.11 10.18
N LYS A 3 12.62 0.98 10.16
CA LYS A 3 13.77 0.55 9.33
C LYS A 3 13.73 0.92 7.83
N ASP A 4 12.56 1.21 7.28
CA ASP A 4 12.31 1.54 5.87
C ASP A 4 12.94 2.88 5.42
N GLY A 5 13.31 3.77 6.34
CA GLY A 5 13.76 5.13 5.97
C GLY A 5 15.04 5.21 5.14
N LYS A 6 15.89 4.18 5.17
CA LYS A 6 17.17 4.17 4.43
C LYS A 6 16.99 3.85 2.93
N ASP A 7 16.02 3.00 2.61
CA ASP A 7 15.78 2.51 1.23
C ASP A 7 14.43 3.00 0.67
N ALA A 8 13.80 3.99 1.32
CA ALA A 8 12.54 4.54 0.88
C ALA A 8 12.71 5.60 -0.22
N HIS A 9 11.97 5.44 -1.32
CA HIS A 9 11.81 6.47 -2.34
C HIS A 9 10.55 7.31 -2.08
N ARG A 10 10.68 8.64 -2.15
CA ARG A 10 9.55 9.57 -2.01
C ARG A 10 8.90 9.81 -3.37
N VAL A 11 7.58 9.65 -3.42
CA VAL A 11 6.74 10.01 -4.57
C VAL A 11 5.82 11.17 -4.17
N THR A 12 5.67 12.15 -5.07
CA THR A 12 4.76 13.30 -4.89
C THR A 12 3.58 13.14 -5.83
N ALA A 13 2.36 13.27 -5.31
CA ALA A 13 1.13 13.24 -6.09
C ALA A 13 0.21 14.40 -5.66
N THR A 14 -0.48 14.99 -6.64
CA THR A 14 -1.46 16.04 -6.40
C THR A 14 -2.86 15.42 -6.36
N LEU A 15 -3.59 15.67 -5.28
CA LEU A 15 -4.99 15.26 -5.12
C LEU A 15 -5.90 16.48 -5.22
N THR A 16 -7.13 16.28 -5.70
CA THR A 16 -8.17 17.30 -5.54
C THR A 16 -8.49 17.50 -4.06
N LYS A 17 -9.06 18.67 -3.73
CA LYS A 17 -9.49 18.97 -2.34
C LYS A 17 -10.43 17.90 -1.78
N GLN A 18 -11.37 17.42 -2.60
CA GLN A 18 -12.33 16.39 -2.22
C GLN A 18 -11.66 15.03 -1.98
N GLN A 19 -10.75 14.62 -2.87
CA GLN A 19 -9.98 13.38 -2.69
C GLN A 19 -9.16 13.42 -1.39
N HIS A 20 -8.48 14.52 -1.11
CA HIS A 20 -7.72 14.67 0.13
C HIS A 20 -8.63 14.62 1.37
N ALA A 21 -9.79 15.29 1.34
CA ALA A 21 -10.75 15.28 2.44
C ALA A 21 -11.28 13.88 2.75
N GLU A 22 -11.63 13.10 1.72
CA GLU A 22 -12.09 11.72 1.89
C GLU A 22 -10.98 10.80 2.41
N MET A 23 -9.77 10.93 1.86
CA MET A 23 -8.60 10.18 2.35
C MET A 23 -8.33 10.48 3.84
N ALA A 24 -8.42 11.76 4.24
CA ALA A 24 -8.24 12.15 5.64
C ALA A 24 -9.35 11.60 6.54
N ARG A 25 -10.60 11.55 6.06
CA ARG A 25 -11.74 10.95 6.79
C ARG A 25 -11.53 9.45 7.00
N ILE A 26 -11.12 8.73 5.96
CA ILE A 26 -10.82 7.29 6.01
C ILE A 26 -9.65 7.03 6.96
N ALA A 27 -8.56 7.80 6.85
CA ALA A 27 -7.39 7.67 7.69
C ALA A 27 -7.76 7.79 9.18
N ARG A 28 -8.55 8.82 9.55
CA ARG A 28 -9.06 8.99 10.92
C ARG A 28 -9.94 7.83 11.38
N LYS A 29 -10.86 7.34 10.53
CA LYS A 29 -11.75 6.22 10.86
C LYS A 29 -10.98 4.97 11.30
N TYR A 30 -9.80 4.72 10.70
CA TYR A 30 -9.01 3.53 10.96
C TYR A 30 -7.75 3.78 11.80
N GLY A 31 -7.55 5.00 12.33
CA GLY A 31 -6.36 5.35 13.10
C GLY A 31 -5.05 5.34 12.30
N MET A 32 -5.12 5.55 10.98
CA MET A 32 -3.99 5.50 10.05
C MET A 32 -3.63 6.91 9.55
N THR A 33 -2.51 7.02 8.82
CA THR A 33 -2.15 8.25 8.08
C THR A 33 -2.60 8.19 6.63
N THR A 34 -2.78 9.35 5.98
CA THR A 34 -3.05 9.40 4.54
C THR A 34 -1.91 8.79 3.72
N ALA A 35 -0.67 8.97 4.14
CA ALA A 35 0.51 8.34 3.52
C ALA A 35 0.44 6.81 3.59
N TRP A 36 -0.02 6.24 4.70
CA TRP A 36 -0.21 4.79 4.84
C TRP A 36 -1.26 4.26 3.85
N LEU A 37 -2.38 4.97 3.67
CA LEU A 37 -3.41 4.58 2.71
C LEU A 37 -2.89 4.60 1.27
N VAL A 38 -2.10 5.62 0.90
CA VAL A 38 -1.46 5.70 -0.43
C VAL A 38 -0.49 4.53 -0.62
N ARG A 39 0.37 4.24 0.37
CA ARG A 39 1.26 3.07 0.33
C ARG A 39 0.47 1.79 0.11
N ARG A 40 -0.61 1.57 0.87
CA ARG A 40 -1.44 0.36 0.76
C ARG A 40 -2.15 0.25 -0.60
N ALA A 41 -2.56 1.38 -1.18
CA ALA A 41 -3.12 1.41 -2.53
C ALA A 41 -2.07 1.02 -3.60
N CYS A 42 -0.83 1.50 -3.47
CA CYS A 42 0.27 1.10 -4.34
C CYS A 42 0.59 -0.40 -4.20
N GLU A 43 0.69 -0.93 -2.98
CA GLU A 43 0.91 -2.36 -2.72
C GLU A 43 -0.18 -3.21 -3.40
N ARG A 44 -1.45 -2.84 -3.21
CA ARG A 44 -2.58 -3.55 -3.83
C ARG A 44 -2.53 -3.52 -5.36
N LEU A 45 -2.15 -2.39 -5.96
CA LEU A 45 -2.00 -2.29 -7.41
C LEU A 45 -0.89 -3.21 -7.92
N ILE A 46 0.26 -3.22 -7.25
CA ILE A 46 1.39 -4.09 -7.60
C ILE A 46 1.00 -5.57 -7.47
N GLU A 47 0.30 -5.95 -6.39
CA GLU A 47 -0.24 -7.30 -6.21
C GLU A 47 -1.18 -7.70 -7.37
N GLN A 48 -2.06 -6.80 -7.79
CA GLN A 48 -2.99 -7.05 -8.89
C GLN A 48 -2.27 -7.29 -10.23
N GLU A 49 -1.27 -6.47 -10.55
CA GLU A 49 -0.47 -6.63 -11.78
C GLU A 49 0.39 -7.91 -11.74
N ASN A 50 0.85 -8.33 -10.56
CA ASN A 50 1.66 -9.53 -10.39
C ASN A 50 0.85 -10.84 -10.29
N GLY A 51 -0.46 -10.81 -10.56
CA GLY A 51 -1.29 -12.03 -10.64
C GLY A 51 -1.99 -12.43 -9.34
N GLY A 52 -2.10 -11.53 -8.36
CA GLY A 52 -2.88 -11.75 -7.15
C GLY A 52 -2.15 -11.37 -5.86
N PRO A 53 -2.81 -11.48 -4.69
CA PRO A 53 -2.17 -11.20 -3.42
C PRO A 53 -0.88 -12.03 -3.31
N LEU A 54 0.21 -11.39 -2.86
CA LEU A 54 1.44 -12.08 -2.41
C LEU A 54 1.09 -12.93 -1.18
N LEU A 55 0.37 -14.03 -1.38
CA LEU A 55 0.13 -15.01 -0.34
C LEU A 55 1.46 -15.69 -0.02
N PRO A 56 1.79 -15.88 1.26
CA PRO A 56 3.05 -16.50 1.67
C PRO A 56 2.93 -18.02 1.57
N LEU A 57 2.60 -18.61 0.42
CA LEU A 57 2.52 -20.07 0.29
C LEU A 57 2.94 -20.54 -1.10
N ALA A 58 4.25 -20.56 -1.35
CA ALA A 58 4.84 -21.67 -2.09
C ALA A 58 4.76 -22.94 -1.21
N LEU A 59 3.54 -23.43 -0.94
CA LEU A 59 3.35 -24.76 -0.40
C LEU A 59 3.25 -25.73 -1.58
N GLY A 60 4.40 -26.29 -1.95
CA GLY A 60 4.47 -27.55 -2.67
C GLY A 60 4.63 -27.46 -4.19
N GLU A 61 5.75 -26.95 -4.68
CA GLU A 61 6.43 -27.64 -5.79
C GLU A 61 7.21 -28.83 -5.21
N THR A 62 6.47 -29.86 -4.80
CA THR A 62 7.04 -31.22 -4.79
C THR A 62 6.76 -31.80 -6.15
N ASN A 63 7.80 -31.82 -6.98
CA ASN A 63 7.89 -32.65 -8.17
C ASN A 63 7.35 -34.05 -7.86
N ALA A 64 6.35 -34.49 -8.61
CA ALA A 64 5.94 -35.87 -8.79
C ALA A 64 5.48 -36.06 -10.23
#